data_AF-A0A9X1KUA4-F1
#
_entry.id   AF-A0A9X1KUA4-F1
#
_cell.length_a   1.000
_cell.length_b   1.000
_cell.length_c   1.000
_cell.angle_alpha   90.00
_cell.angle_beta   90.00
_cell.angle_gamma   90.00
#
_symmetry.space_group_name_H-M   'P 1'
#
loop_
_entity.id
_entity.type
_entity.pdbx_description
1 polymer ?
#
loop_
_entity_poly.entity_id
_entity_poly.type
_entity_poly.pdbx_seq_one_letter_code
_entity_poly.pdbx_strand_id
1 'polypeptide(L)'
;MTDSAITPKSLGYRMPAEWSRHSGTLLSWPANRETWPGERLNRVEKVYADIVETLCRFEPVHLLIPDSATEVRMRRAIKDRTINAANLILHRIPTNDVWVRDCGPIMLKKTGTVHEFQGDKKMTGTQQGSVAGTGTHGGSTGTSEDSPASDAI
;
A
#
# COMPACT_ATOMS: atom_id res chain seq x y z
N MET A 1 -30.11 -31.74 18.14
CA MET A 1 -30.21 -30.30 17.88
C MET A 1 -29.07 -29.94 16.94
N THR A 2 -29.35 -29.77 15.65
CA THR A 2 -28.35 -29.33 14.67
C THR A 2 -28.14 -27.84 14.89
N ASP A 3 -27.03 -27.49 15.51
CA ASP A 3 -26.53 -26.12 15.52
C ASP A 3 -26.35 -25.73 14.04
N SER A 4 -27.22 -24.83 13.56
CA SER A 4 -27.14 -24.36 12.18
C SER A 4 -25.94 -23.43 12.12
N ALA A 5 -24.78 -24.01 11.77
CA ALA A 5 -23.52 -23.30 11.69
C ALA A 5 -23.69 -21.99 10.93
N ILE A 6 -23.20 -20.89 11.51
CA ILE A 6 -23.21 -19.58 10.87
C ILE A 6 -22.37 -19.69 9.60
N THR A 7 -22.99 -19.49 8.44
CA THR A 7 -22.32 -19.51 7.12
C THR A 7 -22.36 -18.13 6.49
N PRO A 8 -21.45 -17.80 5.55
CA PRO A 8 -21.55 -16.56 4.80
C PRO A 8 -22.90 -16.40 4.09
N LYS A 9 -23.46 -17.51 3.57
CA LYS A 9 -24.78 -17.53 2.94
C LYS A 9 -25.90 -17.17 3.92
N SER A 10 -25.92 -17.76 5.14
CA SER A 10 -26.94 -17.45 6.15
C SER A 10 -26.85 -16.00 6.65
N LEU A 11 -25.66 -15.38 6.54
CA LEU A 11 -25.43 -13.96 6.83
C LEU A 11 -25.70 -13.03 5.64
N GLY A 12 -26.14 -13.56 4.50
CA GLY A 12 -26.49 -12.78 3.30
C GLY A 12 -25.32 -12.39 2.40
N TYR A 13 -24.15 -13.00 2.57
CA TYR A 13 -22.97 -12.80 1.72
C TYR A 13 -22.97 -13.74 0.51
N ARG A 14 -22.42 -13.26 -0.59
CA ARG A 14 -22.15 -14.04 -1.81
C ARG A 14 -20.82 -13.62 -2.44
N MET A 15 -20.17 -14.56 -3.11
CA MET A 15 -19.00 -14.24 -3.95
C MET A 15 -19.52 -13.56 -5.22
N PRO A 16 -19.09 -12.32 -5.52
CA PRO A 16 -19.45 -11.67 -6.77
C PRO A 16 -18.71 -12.33 -7.95
N ALA A 17 -19.27 -12.19 -9.15
CA ALA A 17 -18.58 -12.66 -10.36
C ALA A 17 -17.35 -11.80 -10.67
N GLU A 18 -16.35 -12.38 -11.34
CA GLU A 18 -15.07 -11.73 -11.66
C GLU A 18 -15.20 -10.58 -12.69
N TRP A 19 -16.32 -10.49 -13.40
CA TRP A 19 -16.59 -9.34 -14.29
C TRP A 19 -17.38 -8.22 -13.59
N SER A 20 -17.69 -8.38 -12.31
CA SER A 20 -18.32 -7.31 -11.53
C SER A 20 -17.29 -6.25 -11.15
N ARG A 21 -17.75 -5.08 -10.70
CA ARG A 21 -16.84 -3.99 -10.31
C ARG A 21 -15.94 -4.40 -9.15
N HIS A 22 -14.64 -4.31 -9.36
CA HIS A 22 -13.61 -4.54 -8.34
C HIS A 22 -13.21 -3.24 -7.64
N SER A 23 -12.65 -3.36 -6.43
CA SER A 23 -11.94 -2.27 -5.75
C SER A 23 -10.44 -2.27 -6.06
N GLY A 24 -9.92 -3.34 -6.67
CA GLY A 24 -8.53 -3.52 -7.02
C GLY A 24 -8.15 -5.00 -7.16
N THR A 25 -6.95 -5.25 -7.67
CA THR A 25 -6.37 -6.59 -7.84
C THR A 25 -5.27 -6.84 -6.82
N LEU A 26 -5.26 -8.03 -6.23
CA LEU A 26 -4.22 -8.50 -5.32
C LEU A 26 -3.21 -9.35 -6.11
N LEU A 27 -1.92 -9.03 -5.98
CA LEU A 27 -0.79 -9.79 -6.56
C LEU A 27 0.27 -10.07 -5.49
N SER A 28 1.03 -11.16 -5.67
CA SER A 28 2.26 -11.42 -4.91
C SER A 28 3.45 -11.33 -5.86
N TRP A 29 4.48 -10.56 -5.48
CA TRP A 29 5.65 -10.36 -6.32
C TRP A 29 6.57 -11.60 -6.34
N PRO A 30 7.09 -12.03 -7.50
CA PRO A 30 7.99 -13.18 -7.57
C PRO A 30 9.29 -12.94 -6.80
N ALA A 31 9.62 -13.87 -5.90
CA ALA A 31 10.85 -13.83 -5.12
C ALA A 31 11.50 -15.21 -4.92
N ASN A 32 10.76 -16.29 -5.16
CA ASN A 32 11.20 -17.65 -4.88
C ASN A 32 12.20 -18.13 -5.93
N ARG A 33 13.45 -18.38 -5.51
CA ARG A 33 14.53 -18.84 -6.37
C ARG A 33 14.47 -20.34 -6.69
N GLU A 34 13.77 -21.13 -5.89
CA GLU A 34 13.56 -22.55 -6.14
C GLU A 34 12.50 -22.72 -7.23
N THR A 35 11.40 -21.96 -7.16
CA THR A 35 10.40 -21.90 -8.24
C THR A 35 11.00 -21.31 -9.51
N TRP A 36 11.80 -20.25 -9.39
CA TRP A 36 12.36 -19.49 -10.53
C TRP A 36 13.90 -19.48 -10.52
N PRO A 37 14.56 -20.59 -10.88
CA PRO A 37 16.02 -20.70 -10.74
C PRO A 37 16.79 -19.82 -11.73
N GLY A 38 17.88 -19.22 -11.23
CA GLY A 38 18.82 -18.41 -12.01
C GLY A 38 18.15 -17.21 -12.68
N GLU A 39 18.38 -17.04 -13.97
CA GLU A 39 17.83 -15.92 -14.75
C GLU A 39 16.31 -15.97 -14.92
N ARG A 40 15.65 -17.08 -14.59
CA ARG A 40 14.18 -17.18 -14.64
C ARG A 40 13.52 -16.19 -13.70
N LEU A 41 14.09 -15.95 -12.52
CA LEU A 41 13.55 -14.96 -11.57
C LEU A 41 13.50 -13.56 -12.20
N ASN A 42 14.60 -13.13 -12.83
CA ASN A 42 14.66 -11.82 -13.48
C ASN A 42 13.66 -11.72 -14.65
N ARG A 43 13.43 -12.81 -15.39
CA ARG A 43 12.45 -12.83 -16.49
C ARG A 43 11.02 -12.74 -15.98
N VAL A 44 10.67 -13.50 -14.94
CA VAL A 44 9.31 -13.43 -14.36
C VAL A 44 9.08 -12.09 -13.65
N GLU A 45 10.08 -11.51 -12.98
CA GLU A 45 10.00 -10.14 -12.42
C GLU A 45 9.69 -9.10 -13.51
N LYS A 46 10.27 -9.22 -14.71
CA LYS A 46 9.95 -8.34 -15.85
C LYS A 46 8.51 -8.50 -16.32
N VAL A 47 8.02 -9.74 -16.45
CA VAL A 47 6.62 -10.03 -16.82
C VAL A 47 5.66 -9.48 -15.77
N TYR A 48 5.94 -9.66 -14.48
CA TYR A 48 5.13 -9.09 -13.40
C TYR A 48 5.14 -7.56 -13.46
N ALA A 49 6.26 -6.96 -13.84
CA ALA A 49 6.32 -5.51 -14.04
C ALA A 49 5.40 -5.06 -15.21
N ASP A 50 5.28 -5.82 -16.31
CA ASP A 50 4.31 -5.55 -17.40
C ASP A 50 2.86 -5.68 -16.91
N ILE A 51 2.56 -6.69 -16.10
CA ILE A 51 1.23 -6.92 -15.51
C ILE A 51 0.85 -5.74 -14.60
N VAL A 52 1.75 -5.34 -13.70
CA VAL A 52 1.50 -4.22 -12.77
C VAL A 52 1.28 -2.92 -13.54
N GLU A 53 2.13 -2.60 -14.52
CA GLU A 53 1.96 -1.41 -15.37
C GLU A 53 0.59 -1.41 -16.07
N THR A 54 0.17 -2.56 -16.59
CA THR A 54 -1.13 -2.68 -17.26
C THR A 54 -2.29 -2.49 -16.30
N LEU A 55 -2.29 -3.20 -15.16
CA LEU A 55 -3.38 -3.15 -14.19
C LEU A 55 -3.53 -1.77 -13.53
N CYS A 56 -2.42 -1.12 -13.19
CA CYS A 56 -2.43 0.21 -12.56
C CYS A 56 -3.07 1.29 -13.45
N ARG A 57 -3.31 1.04 -14.75
CA ARG A 57 -4.08 1.93 -15.63
C ARG A 57 -5.59 1.87 -15.37
N PHE A 58 -6.09 0.78 -14.80
CA PHE A 58 -7.52 0.52 -14.68
C PHE A 58 -8.01 0.50 -13.23
N GLU A 59 -7.19 0.00 -12.30
CA GLU A 59 -7.58 -0.14 -10.90
C GLU A 59 -6.37 -0.18 -9.94
N PRO A 60 -6.61 -0.03 -8.62
CA PRO A 60 -5.58 -0.23 -7.62
C PRO A 60 -5.02 -1.66 -7.65
N VAL A 61 -3.70 -1.77 -7.58
CA VAL A 61 -2.95 -3.02 -7.44
C VAL A 61 -2.39 -3.07 -6.03
N HIS A 62 -2.86 -4.05 -5.26
CA HIS A 62 -2.31 -4.40 -3.96
C HIS A 62 -1.22 -5.44 -4.18
N LEU A 63 0.05 -5.04 -4.03
CA LEU A 63 1.19 -5.89 -4.32
C LEU A 63 1.86 -6.35 -3.01
N LEU A 64 1.81 -7.66 -2.75
CA LEU A 64 2.49 -8.29 -1.62
C LEU A 64 3.98 -8.43 -1.95
N ILE A 65 4.82 -7.95 -1.04
CA ILE A 65 6.27 -8.01 -1.14
C ILE A 65 6.82 -8.70 0.12
N PRO A 66 7.58 -9.81 -0.01
CA PRO A 66 8.03 -10.61 1.14
C PRO A 66 9.01 -9.88 2.05
N ASP A 67 9.93 -9.09 1.47
CA ASP A 67 11.04 -8.49 2.19
C ASP A 67 11.56 -7.23 1.48
N SER A 68 12.41 -6.45 2.17
CA SER A 68 12.96 -5.20 1.64
C SER A 68 13.92 -5.39 0.47
N ALA A 69 14.67 -6.49 0.41
CA ALA A 69 15.57 -6.76 -0.70
C ALA A 69 14.79 -7.07 -1.98
N THR A 70 13.65 -7.75 -1.84
CA THR A 70 12.69 -7.98 -2.92
C THR A 70 12.02 -6.69 -3.38
N GLU A 71 11.68 -5.77 -2.47
CA GLU A 71 11.18 -4.45 -2.87
C GLU A 71 12.17 -3.67 -3.73
N VAL A 72 13.47 -3.69 -3.36
CA VAL A 72 14.50 -3.01 -4.15
C VAL A 72 14.58 -3.57 -5.58
N ARG A 73 14.48 -4.91 -5.73
CA ARG A 73 14.46 -5.55 -7.05
C ARG A 73 13.20 -5.19 -7.83
N MET A 74 12.03 -5.26 -7.19
CA MET A 74 10.76 -4.87 -7.78
C MET A 74 10.82 -3.42 -8.29
N ARG A 75 11.25 -2.47 -7.44
CA ARG A 75 11.41 -1.06 -7.81
C ARG A 75 12.35 -0.86 -8.99
N ARG A 76 13.42 -1.65 -9.08
CA ARG A 76 14.32 -1.65 -10.24
C ARG A 76 13.62 -2.19 -11.49
N ALA A 77 12.87 -3.29 -11.37
CA ALA A 77 12.17 -3.92 -12.49
C ALA A 77 11.06 -3.03 -13.08
N ILE A 78 10.48 -2.14 -12.28
CA ILE A 78 9.44 -1.19 -12.71
C ILE A 78 9.97 0.21 -13.06
N LYS A 79 11.28 0.46 -12.91
CA LYS A 79 11.85 1.82 -12.97
C LYS A 79 11.51 2.58 -14.27
N ASP A 80 11.57 1.88 -15.40
CA ASP A 80 11.39 2.48 -16.72
C ASP A 80 9.94 2.36 -17.25
N ARG A 81 8.99 2.02 -16.36
CA ARG A 81 7.58 1.81 -16.68
C ARG A 81 6.72 2.99 -16.29
N THR A 82 5.62 3.19 -17.00
CA THR A 82 4.66 4.25 -16.68
C THR A 82 3.61 3.72 -15.72
N ILE A 83 3.95 3.66 -14.44
CA ILE A 83 3.03 3.21 -13.39
C ILE A 83 2.37 4.41 -12.72
N ASN A 84 1.03 4.40 -12.69
CA ASN A 84 0.28 5.32 -11.85
C ASN A 84 0.53 4.97 -10.37
N ALA A 85 1.38 5.76 -9.70
CA ALA A 85 1.76 5.52 -8.31
C ALA A 85 0.57 5.55 -7.34
N ALA A 86 -0.51 6.27 -7.66
CA ALA A 86 -1.72 6.27 -6.84
C ALA A 86 -2.44 4.91 -6.85
N ASN A 87 -2.20 4.10 -7.89
CA ASN A 87 -2.80 2.77 -8.06
C ASN A 87 -1.83 1.64 -7.70
N LEU A 88 -0.62 1.90 -7.20
CA LEU A 88 0.29 0.84 -6.75
C LEU A 88 0.47 0.90 -5.23
N ILE A 89 -0.12 -0.06 -4.52
CA ILE A 89 -0.14 -0.11 -3.07
C ILE A 89 0.68 -1.32 -2.60
N LEU A 90 1.78 -1.06 -1.92
CA LEU A 90 2.71 -2.11 -1.47
C LEU A 90 2.37 -2.58 -0.06
N HIS A 91 2.35 -3.89 0.12
CA HIS A 91 2.16 -4.53 1.42
C HIS A 91 3.39 -5.40 1.74
N ARG A 92 4.13 -5.08 2.80
CA ARG A 92 5.24 -5.92 3.27
C ARG A 92 4.68 -7.11 4.04
N ILE A 93 4.45 -8.21 3.34
CA ILE A 93 3.88 -9.45 3.88
C ILE A 93 4.72 -10.63 3.34
N PRO A 94 5.28 -11.48 4.22
CA PRO A 94 6.01 -12.67 3.79
C PRO A 94 5.15 -13.56 2.89
N THR A 95 5.69 -13.91 1.73
CA THR A 95 5.05 -14.81 0.75
C THR A 95 6.04 -15.85 0.27
N ASN A 96 5.56 -17.07 0.03
CA ASN A 96 6.39 -18.16 -0.49
C ASN A 96 6.45 -18.19 -2.02
N ASP A 97 5.37 -17.83 -2.71
CA ASP A 97 5.31 -17.80 -4.18
C ASP A 97 4.25 -16.79 -4.67
N VAL A 98 4.02 -16.74 -5.99
CA VAL A 98 3.18 -15.74 -6.67
C VAL A 98 1.69 -16.11 -6.76
N TRP A 99 1.31 -17.33 -6.38
CA TRP A 99 0.00 -17.94 -6.61
C TRP A 99 -1.09 -17.43 -5.67
N VAL A 100 -1.26 -16.10 -5.58
CA VAL A 100 -2.25 -15.46 -4.72
C VAL A 100 -3.70 -15.75 -5.12
N ARG A 101 -3.93 -16.22 -6.35
CA ARG A 101 -5.24 -16.75 -6.77
C ARG A 101 -5.65 -17.97 -5.95
N ASP A 102 -4.69 -18.80 -5.57
CA ASP A 102 -4.94 -20.09 -4.93
C ASP A 102 -4.89 -19.98 -3.40
N CYS A 103 -3.98 -19.15 -2.88
CA CYS A 103 -3.78 -18.99 -1.43
C CYS A 103 -4.36 -17.69 -0.86
N GLY A 104 -4.87 -16.80 -1.71
CA GLY A 104 -5.45 -15.53 -1.29
C GLY A 104 -6.88 -15.67 -0.73
N PRO A 105 -7.40 -14.61 -0.11
CA PRO A 105 -8.76 -14.63 0.42
C PRO A 105 -9.79 -14.69 -0.72
N ILE A 106 -10.94 -15.32 -0.45
CA ILE A 106 -12.12 -15.23 -1.30
C ILE A 106 -13.00 -14.07 -0.81
N MET A 107 -13.10 -13.02 -1.62
CA MET A 107 -13.88 -11.83 -1.27
C MET A 107 -15.38 -12.06 -1.44
N LEU A 108 -16.16 -11.70 -0.42
CA LEU A 108 -17.61 -11.79 -0.45
C LEU A 108 -18.25 -10.41 -0.31
N LYS A 109 -19.42 -10.23 -0.92
CA LYS A 109 -20.24 -9.01 -0.82
C LYS A 109 -21.59 -9.34 -0.20
N LYS A 110 -22.06 -8.50 0.72
CA LYS A 110 -23.39 -8.64 1.29
C LYS A 110 -24.46 -8.22 0.28
N THR A 111 -25.53 -8.97 0.18
CA THR A 111 -26.66 -8.67 -0.70
C THR A 111 -27.48 -7.51 -0.14
N GLY A 112 -27.84 -6.55 -1.00
CA GLY A 112 -28.60 -5.35 -0.60
C GLY A 112 -27.75 -4.17 -0.11
N THR A 113 -26.45 -4.32 0.11
CA THR A 113 -25.59 -3.17 0.41
C THR A 113 -25.22 -2.44 -0.89
N VAL A 114 -25.95 -1.35 -1.17
CA VAL A 114 -25.52 -0.35 -2.15
C VAL A 114 -24.41 0.45 -1.48
N HIS A 115 -23.16 0.15 -1.82
CA HIS A 115 -22.08 1.08 -1.55
C HIS A 115 -22.10 2.12 -2.67
N GLU A 116 -22.68 3.28 -2.36
CA GLU A 116 -22.56 4.45 -3.22
C GLU A 116 -21.08 4.83 -3.28
N PHE A 117 -20.55 4.94 -4.50
CA PHE A 117 -19.16 5.32 -4.69
C PHE A 117 -19.06 6.82 -4.48
N GLN A 118 -18.61 7.23 -3.29
CA GLN A 118 -18.25 8.62 -3.03
C GLN A 118 -16.96 8.89 -3.80
N GLY A 119 -17.08 9.33 -5.06
CA GLY A 119 -15.94 9.83 -5.83
C GLY A 119 -15.22 10.92 -5.05
N ASP A 120 -13.89 10.95 -5.16
CA ASP A 120 -12.99 11.83 -4.42
C ASP A 120 -13.51 13.28 -4.39
N LYS A 121 -14.00 13.73 -3.24
CA LYS A 121 -14.15 15.16 -2.98
C LYS A 121 -12.74 15.73 -2.98
N LYS A 122 -12.36 16.44 -4.04
CA LYS A 122 -11.21 17.35 -4.00
C LYS A 122 -11.41 18.28 -2.79
N MET A 123 -10.64 18.07 -1.72
CA MET A 123 -10.47 19.09 -0.69
C MET A 123 -9.64 20.22 -1.29
N THR A 124 -10.30 21.17 -1.94
CA THR A 124 -9.74 22.51 -2.13
C THR A 124 -10.14 23.33 -0.92
N GLY A 125 -9.39 23.17 0.17
CA GLY A 125 -9.52 23.97 1.38
C GLY A 125 -8.23 24.74 1.62
N THR A 126 -8.10 25.92 1.01
CA THR A 126 -7.11 26.92 1.40
C THR A 126 -7.47 27.40 2.81
N GLN A 127 -6.72 26.96 3.83
CA GLN A 127 -6.76 27.62 5.13
C GLN A 127 -5.70 28.72 5.16
N GLN A 128 -6.18 29.95 5.05
CA GLN A 128 -5.44 31.17 5.34
C GLN A 128 -5.41 31.32 6.87
N GLY A 129 -4.25 31.02 7.48
CA GLY A 129 -4.01 31.27 8.90
C GLY A 129 -3.82 32.76 9.14
N SER A 130 -4.82 33.39 9.76
CA SER A 130 -4.76 34.74 10.32
C SER A 130 -3.87 34.74 11.56
N VAL A 131 -2.84 35.61 11.58
CA VAL A 131 -2.05 35.91 12.77
C VAL A 131 -2.57 37.21 13.37
N ALA A 132 -3.08 37.14 14.60
CA ALA A 132 -3.31 38.30 15.45
C ALA A 132 -2.76 37.98 16.86
N GLY A 133 -2.00 38.95 17.41
CA GLY A 133 -1.28 38.89 18.70
C GLY A 133 -2.20 38.73 19.92
N THR A 134 -1.77 38.81 21.16
CA THR A 134 -0.64 39.48 21.84
C THR A 134 -0.56 38.86 23.25
N GLY A 135 0.61 38.79 23.88
CA GLY A 135 0.73 38.29 25.25
C GLY A 135 2.08 38.57 25.89
N THR A 136 2.13 39.67 26.62
CA THR A 136 3.23 40.22 27.43
C THR A 136 3.60 39.32 28.60
N HIS A 137 4.90 39.13 28.92
CA HIS A 137 5.40 39.04 30.30
C HIS A 137 6.92 39.28 30.32
N GLY A 138 7.36 40.14 31.25
CA GLY A 138 8.75 40.59 31.39
C GLY A 138 9.49 39.93 32.57
N GLY A 139 10.69 40.45 32.82
CA GLY A 139 11.30 40.44 34.15
C GLY A 139 12.58 39.64 34.33
N SER A 140 13.70 40.35 34.22
CA SER A 140 14.89 40.36 35.09
C SER A 140 15.94 39.22 35.09
N THR A 141 17.15 39.64 34.67
CA THR A 141 18.46 39.58 35.35
C THR A 141 19.04 38.25 35.83
N GLY A 142 20.23 37.93 35.32
CA GLY A 142 21.18 37.00 35.91
C GLY A 142 22.50 37.00 35.14
N THR A 143 23.44 37.81 35.61
CA THR A 143 24.87 37.85 35.23
C THR A 143 25.61 36.62 35.73
N SER A 144 26.52 36.00 34.94
CA SER A 144 27.93 35.70 35.29
C SER A 144 28.63 34.72 34.31
N GLU A 145 29.85 35.10 33.95
CA GLU A 145 31.08 34.29 33.79
C GLU A 145 31.31 33.41 32.54
N ASP A 146 31.92 34.04 31.53
CA ASP A 146 33.33 33.90 31.09
C ASP A 146 34.08 32.54 31.09
N SER A 147 34.65 32.25 29.90
CA SER A 147 35.93 31.55 29.60
C SER A 147 36.03 30.00 29.60
N PRO A 148 37.00 29.41 28.84
CA PRO A 148 37.22 29.58 27.40
C PRO A 148 37.49 28.23 26.65
N ALA A 149 37.70 28.36 25.34
CA ALA A 149 38.07 27.32 24.39
C ALA A 149 39.36 26.55 24.76
N SER A 150 39.40 25.27 24.40
CA SER A 150 40.63 24.47 24.31
C SER A 150 40.82 24.01 22.87
N ASP A 151 41.96 24.41 22.30
CA ASP A 151 42.52 23.91 21.05
C ASP A 151 43.07 22.49 21.27
N ALA A 152 42.90 21.63 20.27
CA ALA A 152 43.60 20.37 20.15
C ALA A 152 44.59 20.47 18.97
N ILE A 153 45.87 20.57 19.34
CA ILE A 153 47.00 19.88 18.70
C ILE A 153 47.65 19.05 19.79
#